data_AF-A0A090LL36-F1
#
_entry.id   AF-A0A090LL36-F1
#
_cell.length_a   1.000
_cell.length_b   1.000
_cell.length_c   1.000
_cell.angle_alpha   90.00
_cell.angle_beta   90.00
_cell.angle_gamma   90.00
#
_symmetry.space_group_name_H-M   'P 1'
#
loop_
_entity.id
_entity.type
_entity.pdbx_description
1 polymer ?
#
loop_
_entity_poly.entity_id
_entity_poly.type
_entity_poly.pdbx_seq_one_letter_code
_entity_poly.pdbx_strand_id
1 'polypeptide(L)'
;MKSFLFFIGLSIVTISQGLVLPKTYADRKVCPFPNGTESSIHVFNCDNGNMPMTVKKAQITDDKGNAIYPIDPRKDIIIALTAINNGLVYNDNRVRVKISEFTTNWLTGKCDWIEIPTFGLLNDIDGCSYAHNCPLAKGDLTLKLPINLSKFSGIINAIAGQNPYQIEIRMQDYNEGDTTHEEFSCVVTQLRFSEKN
;
A
#
# COMPACT_ATOMS: atom_id res chain seq x y z
N MET A 1 36.50 -44.90 -59.49
CA MET A 1 35.14 -44.41 -59.14
C MET A 1 35.19 -43.84 -57.73
N LYS A 2 34.75 -42.58 -57.58
CA LYS A 2 34.84 -41.78 -56.34
C LYS A 2 33.75 -42.23 -55.36
N SER A 3 34.12 -42.59 -54.12
CA SER A 3 33.18 -42.67 -53.00
C SER A 3 33.44 -41.51 -52.06
N PHE A 4 32.56 -40.51 -52.12
CA PHE A 4 32.47 -39.43 -51.14
C PHE A 4 31.75 -39.98 -49.90
N LEU A 5 32.45 -40.05 -48.77
CA LEU A 5 31.86 -40.29 -47.46
C LEU A 5 31.36 -38.96 -46.90
N PHE A 6 30.05 -38.74 -46.95
CA PHE A 6 29.37 -37.64 -46.26
C PHE A 6 29.23 -38.00 -44.78
N PHE A 7 30.01 -37.35 -43.91
CA PHE A 7 29.76 -37.34 -42.47
C PHE A 7 28.59 -36.39 -42.19
N ILE A 8 27.41 -36.94 -41.88
CA ILE A 8 26.31 -36.17 -41.31
C ILE A 8 26.53 -36.13 -39.80
N GLY A 9 27.08 -35.03 -39.31
CA GLY A 9 27.13 -34.74 -37.88
C GLY A 9 25.72 -34.44 -37.36
N LEU A 10 25.17 -35.35 -36.55
CA LEU A 10 23.89 -35.15 -35.88
C LEU A 10 24.13 -34.26 -34.65
N SER A 11 23.99 -32.94 -34.80
CA SER A 11 23.97 -32.02 -33.67
C SER A 11 22.68 -32.24 -32.87
N ILE A 12 22.78 -32.92 -31.74
CA ILE A 12 21.70 -33.04 -30.76
C ILE A 12 21.56 -31.67 -30.08
N VAL A 13 20.62 -30.86 -30.55
CA VAL A 13 20.17 -29.67 -29.83
C VAL A 13 19.30 -30.15 -28.68
N THR A 14 19.88 -30.26 -27.48
CA THR A 14 19.08 -30.43 -26.26
C THR A 14 18.34 -29.11 -26.00
N ILE A 15 17.10 -29.04 -26.46
CA ILE A 15 16.17 -28.00 -26.02
C ILE A 15 15.93 -28.27 -24.53
N SER A 16 16.62 -27.54 -23.66
CA SER A 16 16.23 -27.43 -22.25
C SER A 16 14.91 -26.68 -22.21
N GLN A 17 13.81 -27.40 -22.42
CA GLN A 17 12.52 -26.93 -21.98
C GLN A 17 12.64 -26.79 -20.46
N GLY A 18 12.87 -25.57 -20.00
CA GLY A 18 12.68 -25.23 -18.60
C GLY A 18 11.28 -25.68 -18.25
N LEU A 19 11.18 -26.77 -17.50
CA LEU A 19 9.96 -27.20 -16.85
C LEU A 19 9.55 -26.06 -15.92
N VAL A 20 8.75 -25.13 -16.44
CA VAL A 20 7.96 -24.24 -15.61
C VAL A 20 6.96 -25.16 -14.94
N LEU A 21 7.29 -25.58 -13.72
CA LEU A 21 6.38 -26.35 -12.89
C LEU A 21 5.04 -25.60 -12.90
N PRO A 22 3.94 -26.25 -13.31
CA PRO A 22 2.63 -25.66 -13.10
C PRO A 22 2.55 -25.31 -11.62
N LYS A 23 2.05 -24.11 -11.30
CA LYS A 23 1.64 -23.76 -9.94
C LYS A 23 0.60 -24.79 -9.53
N THR A 24 1.04 -25.93 -9.01
CA THR A 24 0.19 -26.80 -8.24
C THR A 24 -0.27 -25.93 -7.09
N TYR A 25 -1.60 -25.81 -6.96
CA TYR A 25 -2.26 -25.20 -5.82
C TYR A 25 -1.93 -26.08 -4.61
N ALA A 26 -0.68 -26.04 -4.16
CA ALA A 26 -0.31 -26.47 -2.83
C ALA A 26 -1.18 -25.63 -1.90
N ASP A 27 -2.00 -26.33 -1.13
CA ASP A 27 -2.91 -25.82 -0.12
C ASP A 27 -2.32 -24.57 0.54
N ARG A 28 -2.74 -23.39 0.07
CA ARG A 28 -2.21 -22.12 0.57
C ARG A 28 -2.70 -22.06 2.01
N LYS A 29 -1.79 -22.21 2.96
CA LYS A 29 -2.09 -22.00 4.38
C LYS A 29 -2.80 -20.65 4.51
N VAL A 30 -4.08 -20.69 4.86
CA VAL A 30 -4.87 -19.47 5.06
C VAL A 30 -4.19 -18.65 6.13
N CYS A 31 -3.78 -17.43 5.78
CA CYS A 31 -3.12 -16.54 6.72
C CYS A 31 -4.16 -15.94 7.67
N PRO A 32 -3.90 -15.94 8.99
CA PRO A 32 -4.83 -15.35 9.94
C PRO A 32 -4.86 -13.82 9.77
N PHE A 33 -5.93 -13.18 10.24
CA PHE A 33 -6.02 -11.73 10.28
C PHE A 33 -5.10 -11.17 11.38
N PRO A 34 -4.03 -10.43 11.04
CA PRO A 34 -3.17 -9.82 12.04
C PRO A 34 -3.93 -8.74 12.80
N ASN A 35 -3.63 -8.58 14.10
CA ASN A 35 -4.16 -7.52 14.95
C ASN A 35 -5.69 -7.39 15.02
N GLY A 36 -6.47 -8.41 14.63
CA GLY A 36 -7.93 -8.30 14.57
C GLY A 36 -8.44 -7.49 13.38
N THR A 37 -7.66 -7.41 12.30
CA THR A 37 -8.02 -6.76 11.03
C THR A 37 -9.15 -7.47 10.27
N GLU A 38 -9.87 -8.39 10.91
CA GLU A 38 -11.07 -9.01 10.34
C GLU A 38 -12.30 -8.11 10.51
N SER A 39 -12.35 -7.32 11.58
CA SER A 39 -13.54 -6.62 12.05
C SER A 39 -13.36 -5.10 12.24
N SER A 40 -12.14 -4.60 12.25
CA SER A 40 -11.87 -3.17 12.40
C SER A 40 -10.56 -2.75 11.72
N ILE A 41 -10.39 -1.44 11.57
CA ILE A 41 -9.10 -0.85 11.22
C ILE A 41 -8.21 -0.75 12.46
N HIS A 42 -6.90 -0.79 12.25
CA HIS A 42 -5.89 -0.60 13.29
C HIS A 42 -4.84 0.39 12.80
N VAL A 43 -4.48 1.36 13.63
CA VAL A 43 -3.68 2.51 13.22
C VAL A 43 -2.50 2.66 14.15
N PHE A 44 -1.30 2.81 13.57
CA PHE A 44 -0.03 2.85 14.29
C PHE A 44 0.83 3.98 13.72
N ASN A 45 1.63 4.64 14.55
CA ASN A 45 2.70 5.51 14.06
C ASN A 45 3.95 4.65 13.83
N CYS A 46 4.59 4.77 12.66
CA CYS A 46 5.63 3.83 12.22
C CYS A 46 6.89 3.82 13.11
N ASP A 47 7.15 4.93 13.77
CA ASP A 47 8.39 5.20 14.51
C ASP A 47 8.15 5.26 16.02
N ASN A 48 7.07 4.63 16.48
CA ASN A 48 6.57 4.73 17.85
C ASN A 48 6.13 6.15 18.25
N GLY A 49 5.84 7.02 17.28
CA GLY A 49 5.32 8.36 17.51
C GLY A 49 6.39 9.39 17.88
N ASN A 50 7.62 9.22 17.39
CA ASN A 50 8.72 10.16 17.60
C ASN A 50 8.76 11.26 16.52
N MET A 51 7.98 11.13 15.45
CA MET A 51 7.89 12.12 14.40
C MET A 51 7.16 13.38 14.89
N PRO A 52 7.46 14.56 14.31
CA PRO A 52 6.85 15.82 14.71
C PRO A 52 5.31 15.80 14.73
N MET A 53 4.68 15.12 13.78
CA MET A 53 3.23 14.93 13.73
C MET A 53 2.85 13.46 13.95
N THR A 54 1.98 13.23 14.94
CA THR A 54 1.51 11.88 15.31
C THR A 54 0.01 11.75 15.17
N VAL A 55 -0.44 10.61 14.66
CA VAL A 55 -1.85 10.25 14.56
C VAL A 55 -2.29 9.59 15.87
N LYS A 56 -3.38 10.08 16.46
CA LYS A 56 -3.96 9.56 17.71
C LYS A 56 -5.14 8.64 17.44
N LYS A 57 -5.94 8.94 16.42
CA LYS A 57 -7.11 8.17 16.04
C LYS A 57 -7.36 8.34 14.55
N ALA A 58 -7.82 7.27 13.91
CA ALA A 58 -8.46 7.37 12.61
C ALA A 58 -9.74 6.54 12.59
N GLN A 59 -10.68 6.99 11.77
CA GLN A 59 -11.94 6.31 11.47
C GLN A 59 -12.22 6.53 9.99
N ILE A 60 -12.81 5.51 9.35
CA ILE A 60 -13.22 5.61 7.95
C ILE A 60 -14.74 5.65 7.91
N THR A 61 -15.29 6.66 7.23
CA THR A 61 -16.72 6.87 7.10
C THR A 61 -17.14 6.97 5.65
N ASP A 62 -18.43 6.74 5.39
CA ASP A 62 -19.08 7.16 4.15
C ASP A 62 -19.27 8.69 4.11
N ASP A 63 -19.88 9.18 3.03
CA ASP A 63 -20.25 10.58 2.81
C ASP A 63 -21.29 11.11 3.83
N LYS A 64 -22.03 10.22 4.48
CA LYS A 64 -23.02 10.52 5.52
C LYS A 64 -22.41 10.50 6.93
N GLY A 65 -21.13 10.18 7.06
CA GLY A 65 -20.42 10.10 8.34
C GLY A 65 -20.63 8.80 9.12
N ASN A 66 -21.24 7.78 8.51
CA ASN A 66 -21.37 6.46 9.12
C ASN A 66 -20.04 5.72 9.03
N ALA A 67 -19.63 5.08 10.13
CA ALA A 67 -18.45 4.23 10.11
C ALA A 67 -18.67 3.05 9.14
N ILE A 68 -17.70 2.81 8.25
CA ILE A 68 -17.77 1.74 7.27
C ILE A 68 -16.63 0.73 7.47
N TYR A 69 -16.99 -0.54 7.44
CA TYR A 69 -16.06 -1.65 7.46
C TYR A 69 -16.73 -2.95 6.96
N PRO A 70 -16.08 -3.80 6.14
CA PRO A 70 -14.82 -3.54 5.43
C PRO A 70 -14.99 -2.39 4.42
N ILE A 71 -13.87 -1.87 3.92
CA ILE A 71 -13.84 -0.65 3.09
C ILE A 71 -13.99 -1.04 1.62
N ASP A 72 -14.86 -0.35 0.88
CA ASP A 72 -14.95 -0.53 -0.57
C ASP A 72 -14.00 0.47 -1.27
N PRO A 73 -12.84 0.05 -1.82
CA PRO A 73 -11.88 0.97 -2.42
C PRO A 73 -12.37 1.62 -3.72
N ARG A 74 -13.52 1.18 -4.26
CA ARG A 74 -14.15 1.75 -5.46
C ARG A 74 -15.06 2.95 -5.14
N LYS A 75 -15.36 3.18 -3.86
CA LYS A 75 -16.23 4.26 -3.41
C LYS A 75 -15.41 5.38 -2.79
N ASP A 76 -15.95 6.58 -2.85
CA ASP A 76 -15.41 7.70 -2.10
C ASP A 76 -15.60 7.44 -0.60
N ILE A 77 -14.52 7.65 0.15
CA ILE A 77 -14.50 7.49 1.61
C ILE A 77 -13.93 8.74 2.26
N ILE A 78 -14.28 8.96 3.51
CA ILE A 78 -13.68 10.01 4.34
C ILE A 78 -12.84 9.35 5.43
N ILE A 79 -11.57 9.72 5.51
CA ILE A 79 -10.73 9.39 6.66
C ILE A 79 -10.85 10.54 7.66
N ALA A 80 -11.54 10.30 8.77
CA ALA A 80 -11.59 11.20 9.89
C ALA A 80 -10.41 10.91 10.83
N LEU A 81 -9.51 11.87 10.98
CA LEU A 81 -8.23 11.69 11.67
C LEU A 81 -8.06 12.73 12.78
N THR A 82 -7.74 12.24 13.98
CA THR A 82 -7.26 13.08 15.07
C THR A 82 -5.75 12.92 15.15
N ALA A 83 -5.02 14.02 15.06
CA ALA A 83 -3.57 14.08 15.16
C ALA A 83 -3.14 15.23 16.05
N ILE A 84 -1.86 15.23 16.41
CA ILE A 84 -1.19 16.37 17.03
C ILE A 84 0.08 16.66 16.24
N ASN A 85 0.28 17.94 15.93
CA ASN A 85 1.48 18.44 15.29
C ASN A 85 2.31 19.22 16.30
N ASN A 86 3.42 18.65 16.74
CA ASN A 86 4.41 19.30 17.61
C ASN A 86 5.57 19.94 16.83
N GLY A 87 5.55 19.83 15.51
CA GLY A 87 6.59 20.32 14.60
C GLY A 87 6.39 21.76 14.15
N LEU A 88 6.65 21.99 12.86
CA LEU A 88 6.43 23.26 12.17
C LEU A 88 5.00 23.34 11.61
N VAL A 89 4.66 24.47 11.02
CA VAL A 89 3.43 24.57 10.20
C VAL A 89 3.80 24.08 8.80
N TYR A 90 3.14 23.02 8.34
CA TYR A 90 3.42 22.43 7.02
C TYR A 90 2.46 22.96 5.97
N ASN A 91 3.02 23.54 4.91
CA ASN A 91 2.26 24.11 3.78
C ASN A 91 2.43 23.31 2.49
N ASP A 92 3.46 22.45 2.42
CA ASP A 92 3.83 21.69 1.23
C ASP A 92 4.05 20.22 1.59
N ASN A 93 2.94 19.54 1.89
CA ASN A 93 2.94 18.13 2.25
C ASN A 93 2.99 17.25 0.99
N ARG A 94 4.07 16.50 0.83
CA ARG A 94 4.16 15.41 -0.16
C ARG A 94 4.01 14.07 0.52
N VAL A 95 3.22 13.20 -0.10
CA VAL A 95 2.81 11.93 0.47
C VAL A 95 3.33 10.77 -0.37
N ARG A 96 3.93 9.80 0.32
CA ARG A 96 4.31 8.50 -0.24
C ARG A 96 3.47 7.42 0.41
N VAL A 97 2.86 6.55 -0.39
CA VAL A 97 2.04 5.44 0.10
C VAL A 97 2.62 4.11 -0.35
N LYS A 98 2.81 3.20 0.61
CA LYS A 98 3.05 1.77 0.34
C LYS A 98 1.83 0.97 0.74
N ILE A 99 1.49 -0.03 -0.07
CA ILE A 99 0.42 -0.97 0.21
C ILE A 99 1.01 -2.36 0.24
N SER A 100 0.75 -3.11 1.31
CA SER A 100 1.15 -4.50 1.44
C SER A 100 -0.06 -5.38 1.73
N GLU A 101 -0.03 -6.60 1.22
CA GLU A 101 -1.02 -7.64 1.49
C GLU A 101 -0.43 -8.66 2.47
N PHE A 102 -1.21 -9.07 3.48
CA PHE A 102 -0.79 -10.16 4.36
C PHE A 102 -1.14 -11.51 3.72
N THR A 103 -0.12 -12.20 3.22
CA THR A 103 -0.31 -13.45 2.48
C THR A 103 0.88 -14.38 2.64
N THR A 104 0.79 -15.59 2.10
CA THR A 104 1.90 -16.54 2.13
C THR A 104 3.05 -16.05 1.26
N ASN A 105 4.19 -15.75 1.88
CA ASN A 105 5.43 -15.43 1.20
C ASN A 105 5.92 -16.65 0.40
N TRP A 106 6.09 -16.48 -0.90
CA TRP A 106 6.44 -17.58 -1.81
C TRP A 106 7.84 -18.17 -1.56
N LEU A 107 8.79 -17.39 -1.02
CA LEU A 107 10.14 -17.84 -0.72
C LEU A 107 10.21 -18.61 0.60
N THR A 108 9.45 -18.19 1.60
CA THR A 108 9.56 -18.72 2.96
C THR A 108 8.43 -19.67 3.35
N GLY A 109 7.30 -19.66 2.62
CA GLY A 109 6.09 -20.40 2.95
C GLY A 109 5.36 -19.89 4.21
N LYS A 110 5.82 -18.77 4.80
CA LYS A 110 5.23 -18.16 6.00
C LYS A 110 4.31 -17.00 5.62
N CYS A 111 3.35 -16.68 6.48
CA CYS A 111 2.54 -15.48 6.32
C CYS A 111 3.38 -14.24 6.63
N ASP A 112 3.35 -13.26 5.73
CA ASP A 112 4.14 -12.05 5.82
C ASP A 112 3.44 -10.90 5.09
N TRP A 113 3.86 -9.66 5.35
CA TRP A 113 3.42 -8.49 4.60
C TRP A 113 4.18 -8.40 3.29
N ILE A 114 3.48 -8.61 2.17
CA ILE A 114 4.06 -8.56 0.84
C ILE A 114 3.66 -7.25 0.17
N GLU A 115 4.65 -6.41 -0.16
CA GLU A 115 4.41 -5.14 -0.84
C GLU A 115 3.78 -5.37 -2.23
N ILE A 116 2.70 -4.64 -2.51
CA ILE A 116 2.05 -4.60 -3.81
C ILE A 116 2.78 -3.53 -4.64
N PRO A 117 3.40 -3.90 -5.78
CA PRO A 117 4.15 -2.95 -6.57
C PRO A 117 3.19 -1.93 -7.21
N THR A 118 3.30 -0.67 -6.76
CA THR A 118 2.55 0.46 -7.32
C THR A 118 3.28 1.12 -8.49
N PHE A 119 4.51 0.71 -8.78
CA PHE A 119 5.38 1.27 -9.81
C PHE A 119 5.51 2.80 -9.75
N GLY A 120 5.48 3.35 -8.52
CA GLY A 120 5.63 4.78 -8.27
C GLY A 120 4.33 5.60 -8.38
N LEU A 121 3.20 4.98 -8.72
CA LEU A 121 1.90 5.69 -8.83
C LEU A 121 1.46 6.36 -7.54
N LEU A 122 1.91 5.85 -6.38
CA LEU A 122 1.56 6.40 -5.07
C LEU A 122 2.72 7.15 -4.39
N ASN A 123 3.71 7.56 -5.18
CA ASN A 123 4.80 8.40 -4.71
C ASN A 123 4.49 9.87 -5.05
N ASP A 124 4.93 10.77 -4.18
CA ASP A 124 4.91 12.22 -4.43
C ASP A 124 3.51 12.83 -4.65
N ILE A 125 2.50 12.27 -3.97
CA ILE A 125 1.13 12.82 -3.98
C ILE A 125 1.16 14.17 -3.25
N ASP A 126 0.64 15.21 -3.89
CA ASP A 126 0.40 16.50 -3.24
C ASP A 126 -0.72 16.37 -2.20
N GLY A 127 -0.36 16.16 -0.93
CA GLY A 127 -1.30 15.94 0.16
C GLY A 127 -2.16 17.17 0.45
N CYS A 128 -1.59 18.37 0.28
CA CYS A 128 -2.30 19.62 0.48
C CYS A 128 -3.40 19.83 -0.57
N SER A 129 -3.07 19.59 -1.84
CA SER A 129 -4.02 19.69 -2.96
C SER A 129 -5.04 18.56 -2.93
N TYR A 130 -4.60 17.33 -2.64
CA TYR A 130 -5.48 16.16 -2.67
C TYR A 130 -6.48 16.13 -1.51
N ALA A 131 -6.05 16.49 -0.29
CA ALA A 131 -6.91 16.42 0.90
C ALA A 131 -7.46 17.77 1.37
N HIS A 132 -7.06 18.88 0.75
CA HIS A 132 -7.51 20.24 1.08
C HIS A 132 -7.37 20.59 2.57
N ASN A 133 -6.28 20.14 3.19
CA ASN A 133 -6.09 20.17 4.65
C ASN A 133 -4.88 21.02 5.10
N CYS A 134 -4.21 21.70 4.17
CA CYS A 134 -3.12 22.61 4.49
C CYS A 134 -3.63 24.04 4.73
N PRO A 135 -2.99 24.82 5.62
CA PRO A 135 -1.81 24.45 6.40
C PRO A 135 -2.10 23.44 7.51
N LEU A 136 -1.17 22.49 7.73
CA LEU A 136 -1.19 21.62 8.90
C LEU A 136 -0.63 22.41 10.09
N ALA A 137 -1.52 23.09 10.81
CA ALA A 137 -1.17 23.93 11.95
C ALA A 137 -0.54 23.14 13.11
N LYS A 138 0.15 23.85 14.02
CA LYS A 138 0.65 23.25 15.27
C LYS A 138 -0.49 22.97 16.24
N GLY A 139 -0.31 21.98 17.11
CA GLY A 139 -1.28 21.57 18.12
C GLY A 139 -2.21 20.47 17.62
N ASP A 140 -3.38 20.38 18.25
CA ASP A 140 -4.38 19.36 17.94
C ASP A 140 -5.03 19.61 16.56
N LEU A 141 -5.09 18.56 15.76
CA LEU A 141 -5.66 18.57 14.42
C LEU A 141 -6.82 17.57 14.33
N THR A 142 -7.95 18.03 13.79
CA THR A 142 -9.06 17.17 13.37
C THR A 142 -9.23 17.31 11.87
N LEU A 143 -8.80 16.29 11.13
CA LEU A 143 -8.76 16.30 9.67
C LEU A 143 -9.85 15.39 9.12
N LYS A 144 -10.48 15.82 8.02
CA LYS A 144 -11.38 14.98 7.21
C LYS A 144 -10.78 14.92 5.81
N LEU A 145 -10.22 13.77 5.47
CA LEU A 145 -9.51 13.57 4.22
C LEU A 145 -10.46 12.84 3.25
N PRO A 146 -10.99 13.53 2.22
CA PRO A 146 -11.75 12.85 1.17
C PRO A 146 -10.79 12.02 0.33
N ILE A 147 -11.04 10.72 0.21
CA ILE A 147 -10.22 9.80 -0.57
C ILE A 147 -11.08 9.27 -1.72
N ASN A 148 -10.64 9.56 -2.94
CA ASN A 148 -11.19 8.99 -4.16
C ASN A 148 -10.06 8.24 -4.89
N LEU A 149 -10.17 6.91 -4.94
CA LEU A 149 -9.13 6.08 -5.54
C LEU A 149 -9.34 5.84 -7.04
N SER A 150 -10.30 6.51 -7.70
CA SER A 150 -10.63 6.24 -9.11
C SER A 150 -9.44 6.45 -10.06
N LYS A 151 -8.57 7.43 -9.75
CA LYS A 151 -7.31 7.69 -10.47
C LYS A 151 -6.28 6.58 -10.34
N PHE A 152 -6.46 5.69 -9.37
CA PHE A 152 -5.60 4.55 -9.05
C PHE A 152 -6.29 3.21 -9.35
N SER A 153 -7.24 3.18 -10.30
CA SER A 153 -8.03 1.99 -10.67
C SER A 153 -7.19 0.74 -10.96
N GLY A 154 -5.99 0.88 -11.53
CA GLY A 154 -5.04 -0.23 -11.70
C GLY A 154 -4.63 -0.90 -10.40
N ILE A 155 -4.49 -0.12 -9.31
CA ILE A 155 -4.19 -0.61 -7.96
C ILE A 155 -5.46 -1.16 -7.30
N ILE A 156 -6.62 -0.55 -7.53
CA ILE A 156 -7.91 -1.05 -6.98
C ILE A 156 -8.10 -2.53 -7.33
N ASN A 157 -7.84 -2.92 -8.58
CA ASN A 157 -7.96 -4.33 -8.99
C ASN A 157 -6.94 -5.26 -8.30
N ALA A 158 -5.78 -4.73 -7.90
CA ALA A 158 -4.76 -5.48 -7.16
C ALA A 158 -5.09 -5.63 -5.67
N ILE A 159 -5.91 -4.74 -5.09
CA ILE A 159 -6.26 -4.71 -3.66
C ILE A 159 -7.70 -5.13 -3.36
N ALA A 160 -8.53 -5.38 -4.38
CA ALA A 160 -9.92 -5.82 -4.23
C ALA A 160 -10.02 -7.32 -3.88
N GLY A 161 -9.32 -7.77 -2.83
CA GLY A 161 -9.31 -9.16 -2.34
C GLY A 161 -9.74 -9.30 -0.87
N GLN A 162 -9.79 -10.54 -0.37
CA GLN A 162 -10.18 -10.85 1.02
C GLN A 162 -9.06 -10.68 2.05
N ASN A 163 -7.82 -10.51 1.59
CA ASN A 163 -6.67 -10.52 2.48
C ASN A 163 -6.64 -9.25 3.36
N PRO A 164 -5.97 -9.30 4.52
CA PRO A 164 -5.63 -8.10 5.27
C PRO A 164 -4.64 -7.24 4.46
N TYR A 165 -4.83 -5.93 4.49
CA TYR A 165 -3.94 -4.96 3.85
C TYR A 165 -3.33 -4.03 4.89
N GLN A 166 -2.09 -3.62 4.63
CA GLN A 166 -1.37 -2.59 5.37
C GLN A 166 -1.09 -1.43 4.43
N ILE A 167 -1.53 -0.24 4.81
CA ILE A 167 -1.24 1.00 4.11
C ILE A 167 -0.28 1.81 4.99
N GLU A 168 0.93 2.02 4.52
CA GLU A 168 1.91 2.90 5.14
C GLU A 168 1.93 4.23 4.39
N ILE A 169 1.63 5.31 5.10
CA ILE A 169 1.60 6.67 4.57
C ILE A 169 2.72 7.45 5.24
N ARG A 170 3.64 7.97 4.44
CA ARG A 170 4.72 8.87 4.86
C ARG A 170 4.46 10.26 4.31
N MET A 171 4.61 11.25 5.16
CA MET A 171 4.42 12.66 4.83
C MET A 171 5.75 13.39 5.00
N GLN A 172 6.15 14.11 3.97
CA GLN A 172 7.39 14.88 3.93
C GLN A 172 7.08 16.34 3.64
N ASP A 173 7.82 17.23 4.29
CA ASP A 173 7.76 18.66 4.06
C ASP A 173 8.62 18.97 2.84
N TYR A 174 7.99 19.24 1.70
CA TYR A 174 8.72 19.37 0.45
C TYR A 174 9.44 20.70 0.35
N ASN A 175 8.84 21.79 0.84
CA ASN A 175 9.37 23.17 0.81
C ASN A 175 10.19 23.45 -0.46
N GLU A 176 9.52 23.81 -1.56
CA GLU A 176 10.17 24.07 -2.85
C GLU A 176 11.51 24.83 -2.74
N GLY A 177 12.62 24.17 -3.10
CA GLY A 177 13.99 24.69 -2.97
C GLY A 177 14.82 24.07 -1.84
N ASP A 178 14.21 23.32 -0.93
CA ASP A 178 14.89 22.45 0.02
C ASP A 178 15.24 21.10 -0.65
N THR A 179 16.42 20.57 -0.36
CA THR A 179 16.87 19.26 -0.88
C THR A 179 16.68 18.11 0.10
N THR A 180 16.37 18.41 1.37
CA THR A 180 16.31 17.43 2.46
C THR A 180 14.96 16.73 2.56
N HIS A 181 13.88 17.42 2.18
CA HIS A 181 12.49 16.93 2.20
C HIS A 181 12.17 16.10 3.45
N GLU A 182 12.24 16.72 4.63
CA GLU A 182 12.18 16.01 5.90
C GLU A 182 10.82 15.31 6.12
N GLU A 183 10.85 14.02 6.48
CA GLU A 183 9.65 13.30 6.89
C GLU A 183 9.16 13.81 8.26
N PHE A 184 7.92 14.30 8.31
CA PHE A 184 7.34 14.84 9.54
C PHE A 184 6.24 13.94 10.13
N SER A 185 5.78 12.92 9.40
CA SER A 185 4.81 11.95 9.90
C SER A 185 4.87 10.62 9.14
N CYS A 186 4.62 9.53 9.86
CA CYS A 186 4.45 8.21 9.28
C CYS A 186 3.37 7.46 10.02
N VAL A 187 2.34 7.01 9.29
CA VAL A 187 1.25 6.22 9.84
C VAL A 187 1.06 4.93 9.05
N VAL A 188 0.84 3.84 9.77
CA VAL A 188 0.45 2.54 9.25
C VAL A 188 -0.99 2.29 9.62
N THR A 189 -1.82 1.97 8.63
CA THR A 189 -3.19 1.49 8.85
C THR A 189 -3.31 0.07 8.34
N GLN A 190 -3.75 -0.84 9.20
CA GLN A 190 -4.13 -2.20 8.82
C GLN A 190 -5.65 -2.28 8.72
N LEU A 191 -6.14 -2.80 7.59
CA LEU A 191 -7.57 -2.83 7.24
C LEU A 191 -7.89 -3.99 6.30
N ARG A 192 -9.18 -4.17 6.01
CA ARG A 192 -9.66 -5.11 5.00
C ARG A 192 -10.53 -4.39 3.99
N PHE A 193 -10.33 -4.70 2.71
CA PHE A 193 -11.20 -4.24 1.64
C PHE A 193 -12.39 -5.17 1.42
N SER A 194 -13.49 -4.64 0.90
CA SER A 194 -14.68 -5.41 0.53
C SER A 194 -14.56 -5.90 -0.92
N GLU A 195 -15.01 -7.12 -1.19
CA GLU A 195 -14.99 -7.67 -2.56
C GLU A 195 -16.21 -7.26 -3.42
N LYS A 196 -17.33 -6.88 -2.80
CA LYS A 196 -18.63 -6.78 -3.49
C LYS A 196 -18.75 -5.52 -4.34
N ASN A 197 -19.15 -5.69 -5.60
CA ASN A 197 -19.82 -4.63 -6.37
C ASN A 197 -21.22 -4.37 -5.79
#